data_AF-A0A161QVU4-F1
#
_entry.id   AF-A0A161QVU4-F1
#
_cell.length_a   1.000
_cell.length_b   1.000
_cell.length_c   1.000
_cell.angle_alpha   90.00
_cell.angle_beta   90.00
_cell.angle_gamma   90.00
#
_symmetry.space_group_name_H-M   'P 1'
#
loop_
_entity.id
_entity.type
_entity.pdbx_description
1 polymer ?
#
loop_
_entity_poly.entity_id
_entity_poly.type
_entity_poly.pdbx_seq_one_letter_code
_entity_poly.pdbx_strand_id
1 'polypeptide(L)'
;MKKVLMLFLLLLTASVLLMGCSTKKEKADMNLEKAQKVEIESLTDSSEKKVITDKKEIEKLFEVMKMDKWEMQSAPLDTPQGKTFTMYQEDTPKLSESSKDKKELHEIGVMTVYKDVPYVEVEMKNKKMSFKVPEDVAKELLEY
;
A
#
# COMPACT_ATOMS: atom_id res chain seq x y z
N MET A 1 4.33 -9.93 -57.66
CA MET A 1 5.08 -9.74 -56.39
C MET A 1 4.73 -8.43 -55.65
N LYS A 2 4.44 -7.31 -56.33
CA LYS A 2 4.08 -6.02 -55.69
C LYS A 2 2.84 -6.07 -54.76
N LYS A 3 1.80 -6.84 -55.13
CA LYS A 3 0.54 -6.94 -54.35
C LYS A 3 0.67 -7.78 -53.07
N VAL A 4 1.52 -8.80 -53.08
CA VAL A 4 1.81 -9.65 -51.91
C VAL A 4 2.69 -8.90 -50.91
N LEU A 5 3.66 -8.12 -51.42
CA LEU A 5 4.51 -7.25 -50.59
C LEU A 5 3.69 -6.16 -49.86
N MET A 6 2.68 -5.59 -50.53
CA MET A 6 1.81 -4.57 -49.94
C MET A 6 0.90 -5.12 -48.82
N LEU A 7 0.40 -6.35 -48.99
CA LEU A 7 -0.41 -7.04 -47.98
C LEU A 7 0.40 -7.38 -46.71
N PHE A 8 1.67 -7.77 -46.87
CA PHE A 8 2.56 -8.05 -45.74
C PHE A 8 2.90 -6.78 -44.94
N LEU A 9 3.04 -5.64 -45.62
CA LEU A 9 3.35 -4.35 -44.99
C LEU A 9 2.17 -3.81 -44.16
N LEU A 10 0.93 -4.01 -44.63
CA LEU A 10 -0.30 -3.65 -43.90
C LEU A 10 -0.51 -4.49 -42.63
N LEU A 11 -0.18 -5.78 -42.68
CA LEU A 11 -0.25 -6.67 -41.52
C LEU A 11 0.81 -6.32 -40.44
N LEU A 12 2.00 -5.89 -40.84
CA LEU A 12 3.06 -5.45 -39.92
C LEU A 12 2.71 -4.15 -39.19
N THR A 13 2.02 -3.21 -39.84
CA THR A 13 1.59 -1.94 -39.21
C THR A 13 0.46 -2.12 -38.19
N ALA A 14 -0.39 -3.14 -38.35
CA ALA A 14 -1.47 -3.43 -37.41
C ALA A 14 -0.95 -3.98 -36.07
N SER A 15 0.17 -4.70 -36.08
CA SER A 15 0.77 -5.29 -34.87
C SER A 15 1.40 -4.26 -33.94
N VAL A 16 1.85 -3.10 -34.45
CA VAL A 16 2.46 -2.04 -33.64
C VAL A 16 1.41 -1.26 -32.84
N LEU A 17 0.16 -1.22 -33.29
CA LEU A 17 -0.96 -0.56 -32.59
C LEU A 17 -1.48 -1.37 -31.38
N LEU A 18 -1.12 -2.65 -31.27
CA LEU A 18 -1.47 -3.50 -30.13
C LEU A 18 -0.45 -3.44 -28.98
N MET A 19 0.70 -2.78 -29.18
CA MET A 19 1.55 -2.32 -28.07
C MET A 19 0.94 -1.05 -27.48
N GLY A 20 -0.30 -1.16 -27.01
CA GLY A 20 -0.85 -0.21 -26.07
C GLY A 20 0.03 -0.29 -24.82
N CYS A 21 0.93 0.69 -24.67
CA CYS A 21 1.64 0.92 -23.43
C CYS A 21 0.61 1.44 -22.43
N SER A 22 -0.27 0.56 -21.94
CA SER A 22 -1.03 0.84 -20.74
C SER A 22 -0.07 0.64 -19.59
N THR A 23 0.81 1.62 -19.38
CA THR A 23 1.45 1.85 -18.09
C THR A 23 0.39 2.34 -17.10
N LYS A 24 -0.71 1.61 -16.98
CA LYS A 24 -1.52 1.66 -15.76
C LYS A 24 -0.64 0.97 -14.73
N LYS A 25 0.11 1.78 -13.98
CA LYS A 25 0.68 1.34 -12.71
C LYS A 25 -0.44 0.62 -11.97
N GLU A 26 -0.33 -0.69 -11.80
CA GLU A 26 -1.25 -1.45 -10.97
C GLU A 26 -1.18 -0.83 -9.57
N LYS A 27 -2.21 -0.06 -9.22
CA LYS A 27 -2.37 0.38 -7.84
C LYS A 27 -2.69 -0.88 -7.06
N ALA A 28 -1.81 -1.25 -6.13
CA ALA A 28 -2.09 -2.34 -5.22
C ALA A 28 -3.34 -1.97 -4.41
N ASP A 29 -4.41 -2.75 -4.55
CA ASP A 29 -5.64 -2.59 -3.76
C ASP A 29 -5.39 -3.10 -2.33
N MET A 30 -4.73 -2.24 -1.55
CA MET A 30 -4.43 -2.46 -0.15
C MET A 30 -5.60 -1.88 0.65
N ASN A 31 -6.58 -2.72 1.01
CA ASN A 31 -7.79 -2.34 1.76
C ASN A 31 -7.50 -1.90 3.22
N LEU A 32 -6.43 -1.15 3.46
CA LEU A 32 -5.95 -0.70 4.77
C LEU A 32 -6.84 0.40 5.37
N GLU A 33 -7.49 1.22 4.53
CA GLU A 33 -8.39 2.32 4.94
C GLU A 33 -9.58 1.87 5.81
N LYS A 34 -9.85 0.56 5.88
CA LYS A 34 -10.88 -0.03 6.73
C LYS A 34 -10.43 -0.27 8.18
N ALA A 35 -9.19 0.10 8.52
CA ALA A 35 -8.66 -0.04 9.87
C ALA A 35 -9.56 0.68 10.89
N GLN A 36 -9.83 -0.01 11.99
CA GLN A 36 -10.58 0.52 13.15
C GLN A 36 -9.66 0.83 14.33
N LYS A 37 -8.42 0.34 14.27
CA LYS A 37 -7.36 0.62 15.22
C LYS A 37 -6.02 0.61 14.50
N VAL A 38 -5.14 1.53 14.87
CA VAL A 38 -3.75 1.57 14.41
C VAL A 38 -2.83 1.64 15.62
N GLU A 39 -1.89 0.70 15.72
CA GLU A 39 -0.77 0.76 16.66
C GLU A 39 0.46 1.29 15.94
N ILE A 40 1.12 2.26 16.55
CA ILE A 40 2.30 2.93 15.99
C ILE A 40 3.45 2.72 16.96
N GLU A 41 4.55 2.17 16.44
CA GLU A 41 5.75 1.90 17.23
C GLU A 41 6.99 2.43 16.52
N SER A 42 7.86 3.12 17.26
CA SER A 42 9.19 3.47 16.76
C SER A 42 10.11 2.25 16.88
N LEU A 43 10.80 1.91 15.80
CA LEU A 43 11.79 0.82 15.81
C LEU A 43 13.14 1.28 16.37
N THR A 44 13.34 2.59 16.50
CA THR A 44 14.56 3.19 17.08
C THR A 44 14.40 3.61 18.54
N ASP A 45 13.17 3.88 18.99
CA ASP A 45 12.86 4.24 20.37
C ASP A 45 11.73 3.38 20.91
N SER A 46 12.07 2.39 21.74
CA SER A 46 11.11 1.43 22.29
C SER A 46 10.10 2.04 23.27
N SER A 47 10.26 3.30 23.65
CA SER A 47 9.32 4.02 24.53
C SER A 47 8.19 4.71 23.78
N GLU A 48 8.34 4.92 22.46
CA GLU A 48 7.31 5.54 21.62
C GLU A 48 6.33 4.50 21.07
N LYS A 49 5.25 4.27 21.84
CA LYS A 49 4.07 3.52 21.40
C LYS A 49 2.83 4.40 21.45
N LYS A 50 2.12 4.50 20.33
CA LYS A 50 0.84 5.23 20.20
C LYS A 50 -0.24 4.30 19.68
N VAL A 51 -1.44 4.39 20.24
CA VAL A 51 -2.59 3.60 19.80
C VAL A 51 -3.72 4.54 19.42
N ILE A 52 -4.23 4.38 18.21
CA ILE A 52 -5.30 5.21 17.65
C ILE A 52 -6.52 4.34 17.43
N THR A 53 -7.63 4.74 18.04
CA THR A 53 -8.95 4.10 17.87
C THR A 53 -10.03 5.10 17.48
N ASP A 54 -9.74 6.40 17.54
CA ASP A 54 -10.66 7.43 17.08
C ASP A 54 -10.72 7.43 15.55
N LYS A 55 -11.94 7.32 15.02
CA LYS A 55 -12.18 7.21 13.58
C LYS A 55 -11.65 8.43 12.81
N LYS A 56 -11.79 9.65 13.35
CA LYS A 56 -11.34 10.86 12.66
C LYS A 56 -9.82 10.97 12.64
N GLU A 57 -9.17 10.53 13.71
CA GLU A 57 -7.71 10.45 13.75
C GLU A 57 -7.17 9.40 12.76
N ILE A 58 -7.84 8.25 12.63
CA ILE A 58 -7.51 7.24 11.61
C ILE A 58 -7.72 7.78 10.20
N GLU A 59 -8.84 8.45 9.92
CA GLU A 59 -9.10 9.10 8.62
C GLU A 59 -7.99 10.12 8.29
N LYS A 60 -7.61 10.97 9.25
CA LYS A 60 -6.53 11.93 9.09
C LYS A 60 -5.18 11.26 8.81
N LEU A 61 -4.89 10.14 9.47
CA LEU A 61 -3.68 9.36 9.20
C LEU A 61 -3.64 8.88 7.74
N PHE A 62 -4.75 8.33 7.22
CA PHE A 62 -4.81 7.89 5.82
C PHE A 62 -4.72 9.05 4.82
N GLU A 63 -5.25 10.23 5.16
CA GLU A 63 -5.04 11.44 4.37
C GLU A 63 -3.55 11.85 4.32
N VAL A 64 -2.82 11.74 5.44
CA VAL A 64 -1.37 11.99 5.52
C VAL A 64 -0.58 10.98 4.68
N MET A 65 -0.99 9.70 4.69
CA MET A 65 -0.31 8.65 3.92
C MET A 65 -0.30 8.94 2.41
N LYS A 66 -1.29 9.67 1.86
CA LYS A 66 -1.40 9.98 0.40
C LYS A 66 -1.11 8.75 -0.48
N MET A 67 -1.76 7.62 -0.15
CA MET A 67 -1.50 6.32 -0.79
C MET A 67 -1.71 6.33 -2.31
N ASP A 68 -2.49 7.27 -2.81
CA ASP A 68 -2.73 7.50 -4.24
C ASP A 68 -1.46 7.93 -5.01
N LYS A 69 -0.46 8.46 -4.30
CA LYS A 69 0.84 8.93 -4.84
C LYS A 69 1.96 7.90 -4.73
N TRP A 70 1.69 6.73 -4.17
CA TRP A 70 2.72 5.70 -3.97
C TRP A 70 3.04 4.99 -5.27
N GLU A 71 4.30 4.63 -5.43
CA GLU A 71 4.78 3.89 -6.60
C GLU A 71 5.40 2.57 -6.16
N MET A 72 4.79 1.46 -6.56
CA MET A 72 5.36 0.13 -6.28
C MET A 72 6.75 0.02 -6.91
N GLN A 73 7.74 -0.32 -6.09
CA GLN A 73 9.14 -0.50 -6.50
C GLN A 73 9.78 -1.57 -5.61
N SER A 74 10.91 -2.15 -6.04
CA SER A 74 11.68 -3.04 -5.17
C SER A 74 12.19 -2.29 -3.94
N ALA A 75 12.15 -2.93 -2.78
CA ALA A 75 12.66 -2.37 -1.54
C ALA A 75 14.15 -2.04 -1.66
N PRO A 76 14.62 -0.92 -1.09
CA PRO A 76 16.04 -0.70 -0.89
C PRO A 76 16.56 -1.73 0.13
N LEU A 77 17.68 -2.38 -0.22
CA LEU A 77 18.32 -3.38 0.64
C LEU A 77 18.90 -2.70 1.89
N ASP A 78 18.87 -3.42 3.01
CA ASP A 78 19.58 -3.07 4.25
C ASP A 78 19.33 -1.65 4.78
N THR A 79 18.14 -1.10 4.55
CA THR A 79 17.83 0.27 4.98
C THR A 79 17.23 0.30 6.39
N PRO A 80 17.69 1.19 7.29
CA PRO A 80 17.13 1.32 8.62
C PRO A 80 15.62 1.60 8.59
N GLN A 81 14.86 0.77 9.28
CA GLN A 81 13.44 0.94 9.49
C GLN A 81 13.20 1.96 10.60
N GLY A 82 12.26 2.88 10.40
CA GLY A 82 11.98 3.98 11.33
C GLY A 82 10.80 3.67 12.24
N LYS A 83 9.60 3.54 11.66
CA LYS A 83 8.33 3.43 12.40
C LYS A 83 7.40 2.42 11.76
N THR A 84 6.68 1.66 12.56
CA THR A 84 5.67 0.68 12.12
C THR A 84 4.27 1.15 12.46
N PHE A 85 3.33 0.80 11.59
CA PHE A 85 1.90 1.06 11.72
C PHE A 85 1.17 -0.27 11.54
N THR A 86 0.75 -0.88 12.63
CA THR A 86 -0.01 -2.13 12.63
C THR A 86 -1.49 -1.83 12.65
N MET A 87 -2.20 -2.30 11.63
CA MET A 87 -3.60 -1.95 11.39
C MET A 87 -4.51 -3.11 11.71
N TYR A 88 -5.61 -2.83 12.40
CA TYR A 88 -6.56 -3.85 12.86
C TYR A 88 -7.99 -3.54 12.42
N GLN A 89 -8.77 -4.59 12.17
CA GLN A 89 -10.18 -4.51 11.83
C GLN A 89 -10.96 -5.70 12.43
N GLU A 90 -12.21 -5.47 12.78
CA GLU A 90 -13.18 -6.54 13.07
C GLU A 90 -13.51 -7.33 11.80
N ASP A 91 -13.81 -8.62 11.96
CA ASP A 91 -14.37 -9.41 10.87
C ASP A 91 -15.68 -8.82 10.37
N THR A 92 -15.86 -8.87 9.05
CA THR A 92 -17.15 -8.50 8.45
C THR A 92 -18.15 -9.62 8.76
N PRO A 93 -19.24 -9.35 9.49
CA PRO A 93 -20.19 -10.39 9.86
C PRO A 93 -20.81 -11.01 8.61
N LYS A 94 -20.77 -12.34 8.50
CA LYS A 94 -21.44 -13.03 7.40
C LYS A 94 -22.95 -12.97 7.62
N LEU A 95 -23.73 -12.98 6.53
CA LEU A 95 -25.20 -12.90 6.56
C LEU A 95 -25.87 -13.96 7.47
N SER A 96 -25.17 -15.06 7.77
CA SER A 96 -25.63 -16.16 8.62
C SER A 96 -25.17 -16.10 10.08
N GLU A 97 -24.29 -15.17 10.46
CA GLU A 97 -23.71 -15.11 11.81
C GLU A 97 -24.55 -14.21 12.72
N SER A 98 -25.00 -14.76 13.87
CA SER A 98 -25.65 -13.95 14.89
C SER A 98 -24.62 -13.05 15.58
N SER A 99 -24.83 -11.74 15.49
CA SER A 99 -23.94 -10.65 15.95
C SER A 99 -23.73 -10.54 17.47
N LYS A 100 -23.78 -11.64 18.23
CA LYS A 100 -23.79 -11.63 19.70
C LYS A 100 -22.40 -11.78 20.34
N ASP A 101 -21.39 -12.20 19.59
CA ASP A 101 -20.03 -12.31 20.11
C ASP A 101 -19.30 -10.97 20.01
N LYS A 102 -18.48 -10.65 21.03
CA LYS A 102 -17.54 -9.53 20.98
C LYS A 102 -16.69 -9.69 19.73
N LYS A 103 -16.79 -8.75 18.82
CA LYS A 103 -16.00 -8.77 17.59
C LYS A 103 -14.54 -8.54 17.94
N GLU A 104 -13.73 -9.58 17.74
CA GLU A 104 -12.30 -9.51 17.96
C GLU A 104 -11.66 -8.70 16.83
N LEU A 105 -10.67 -7.87 17.19
CA LEU A 105 -9.89 -7.12 16.22
C LEU A 105 -8.75 -8.01 15.72
N HIS A 106 -8.64 -8.18 14.41
CA HIS A 106 -7.57 -8.93 13.78
C HIS A 106 -6.67 -8.00 12.98
N GLU A 107 -5.38 -8.34 12.91
CA GLU A 107 -4.40 -7.61 12.12
C GLU A 107 -4.71 -7.78 10.62
N ILE A 108 -4.82 -6.66 9.91
CA ILE A 108 -5.08 -6.64 8.46
C ILE A 108 -3.83 -6.29 7.64
N GLY A 109 -2.83 -5.67 8.27
CA GLY A 109 -1.54 -5.39 7.67
C GLY A 109 -0.62 -4.56 8.55
N VAL A 110 0.66 -4.61 8.22
CA VAL A 110 1.72 -3.82 8.86
C VAL A 110 2.35 -2.94 7.78
N MET A 111 2.45 -1.64 8.04
CA MET A 111 3.22 -0.71 7.23
C MET A 111 4.47 -0.28 7.99
N THR A 112 5.64 -0.37 7.35
CA THR A 112 6.92 0.07 7.90
C THR A 112 7.46 1.21 7.06
N VAL A 113 7.75 2.35 7.69
CA VAL A 113 8.36 3.52 7.06
C VAL A 113 9.86 3.48 7.28
N TYR A 114 10.65 3.64 6.21
CA TYR A 114 12.11 3.70 6.32
C TYR A 114 12.58 5.09 6.77
N LYS A 115 13.70 5.13 7.52
CA LYS A 115 14.19 6.37 8.14
C LYS A 115 14.90 7.30 7.15
N ASP A 116 15.77 6.74 6.32
CA ASP A 116 16.72 7.52 5.52
C ASP A 116 16.34 7.62 4.04
N VAL A 117 15.28 6.93 3.63
CA VAL A 117 14.80 6.88 2.25
C VAL A 117 13.27 6.99 2.22
N PRO A 118 12.69 7.62 1.18
CA PRO A 118 11.25 7.82 1.09
C PRO A 118 10.57 6.56 0.55
N TYR A 119 10.65 5.48 1.33
CA TYR A 119 9.99 4.21 1.05
C TYR A 119 9.11 3.77 2.21
N VAL A 120 8.11 2.97 1.86
CA VAL A 120 7.33 2.19 2.81
C VAL A 120 7.28 0.74 2.36
N GLU A 121 7.33 -0.17 3.32
CA GLU A 121 7.02 -1.59 3.11
C GLU A 121 5.65 -1.89 3.72
N VAL A 122 4.81 -2.59 2.97
CA VAL A 122 3.49 -3.05 3.43
C VAL A 122 3.47 -4.56 3.41
N GLU A 123 3.16 -5.15 4.55
CA GLU A 123 2.95 -6.58 4.72
C GLU A 123 1.46 -6.87 4.93
N MET A 124 0.89 -7.72 4.07
CA MET A 124 -0.50 -8.20 4.18
C MET A 124 -0.57 -9.68 3.83
N LYS A 125 -1.17 -10.51 4.69
CA LYS A 125 -1.37 -11.96 4.43
C LYS A 125 -0.09 -12.67 3.93
N ASN A 126 1.04 -12.40 4.58
CA ASN A 126 2.37 -12.93 4.22
C ASN A 126 2.92 -12.47 2.85
N LYS A 127 2.34 -11.41 2.27
CA LYS A 127 2.89 -10.75 1.08
C LYS A 127 3.50 -9.42 1.48
N LYS A 128 4.75 -9.21 1.09
CA LYS A 128 5.47 -7.95 1.26
C LYS A 128 5.52 -7.20 -0.05
N MET A 129 5.19 -5.92 0.01
CA MET A 129 5.22 -5.00 -1.13
C MET A 129 5.94 -3.73 -0.68
N SER A 130 6.80 -3.19 -1.54
CA SER A 130 7.52 -1.96 -1.23
C SER A 130 7.10 -0.87 -2.20
N PHE A 131 7.04 0.35 -1.67
CA PHE A 131 6.58 1.51 -2.40
C PHE A 131 7.51 2.67 -2.16
N LYS A 132 7.87 3.36 -3.22
CA LYS A 132 8.44 4.70 -3.14
C LYS A 132 7.30 5.68 -2.86
N VAL A 133 7.49 6.56 -1.89
CA VAL A 133 6.51 7.56 -1.48
C VAL A 133 7.10 8.97 -1.67
N PRO A 134 6.27 10.02 -1.66
CA PRO A 134 6.77 11.40 -1.59
C PRO A 134 7.61 11.64 -0.33
N GLU A 135 8.67 12.45 -0.42
CA GLU A 135 9.56 12.73 0.72
C GLU A 135 8.85 13.43 1.88
N ASP A 136 7.89 14.32 1.59
CA ASP A 136 7.05 14.99 2.58
C ASP A 136 6.23 13.96 3.37
N VAL A 137 5.63 12.99 2.67
CA VAL A 137 4.85 11.92 3.27
C VAL A 137 5.71 11.05 4.18
N ALA A 138 6.90 10.63 3.74
CA ALA A 138 7.79 9.82 4.56
C ALA A 138 8.18 10.53 5.87
N LYS A 139 8.51 11.83 5.79
CA LYS A 139 8.84 12.65 6.97
C LYS A 139 7.65 12.82 7.90
N GLU A 140 6.48 13.19 7.37
CA GLU A 140 5.26 13.34 8.17
C GLU A 140 4.90 12.03 8.89
N LEU A 141 5.06 10.86 8.25
CA LEU A 141 4.80 9.57 8.89
C LEU A 141 5.83 9.22 9.98
N LEU A 142 7.10 9.59 9.81
CA LEU A 142 8.12 9.37 10.85
C LEU A 142 7.89 10.25 12.10
N GLU A 143 7.18 11.38 11.96
CA GLU A 143 6.85 12.31 13.04
C GLU A 143 5.46 12.09 13.67
N TYR A 144 4.67 11.16 13.13
CA TYR A 144 3.28 10.90 13.55
C TYR A 144 3.15 10.22 14.92
#